data_AF-A0A2R6XY40-F1
#
_entry.id   AF-A0A2R6XY40-F1
#
_cell.length_a   1.000
_cell.length_b   1.000
_cell.length_c   1.000
_cell.angle_alpha   90.00
_cell.angle_beta   90.00
_cell.angle_gamma   90.00
#
_symmetry.space_group_name_H-M   'P 1'
#
loop_
_entity.id
_entity.type
_entity.pdbx_description
1 polymer ?
#
loop_
_entity_poly.entity_id
_entity_poly.type
_entity_poly.pdbx_seq_one_letter_code
_entity_poly.pdbx_strand_id
1 'polypeptide(L)' 'MINRCRHFYEALGGRLLRSQPITVGGKTLEEWAYGWDDIRHLAGHTGTRL' A
#
# COMPACT_ATOMS: atom_id res chain seq x y z
N MET A 1 -12.89 -13.90 2.97
CA MET A 1 -13.29 -12.51 2.67
C MET A 1 -12.07 -11.83 2.03
N ILE A 2 -12.12 -11.46 0.74
CA ILE A 2 -10.96 -10.88 0.04
C ILE A 2 -10.86 -9.38 0.37
N ASN A 3 -9.71 -8.93 0.86
CA ASN A 3 -9.42 -7.50 1.00
C ASN A 3 -9.31 -6.88 -0.41
N ARG A 4 -10.40 -6.31 -0.92
CA ARG A 4 -10.45 -5.75 -2.29
C ARG A 4 -9.49 -4.58 -2.51
N CYS A 5 -9.12 -3.88 -1.44
CA CYS A 5 -8.19 -2.76 -1.50
C CYS A 5 -6.77 -3.20 -1.89
N ARG A 6 -6.42 -4.49 -1.73
CA ARG A 6 -5.11 -5.02 -2.12
C ARG A 6 -4.78 -4.80 -3.59
N HIS A 7 -5.79 -4.92 -4.45
CA HIS A 7 -5.61 -4.85 -5.90
C HIS A 7 -5.17 -3.47 -6.35
N PHE A 8 -5.53 -2.43 -5.60
CA PHE A 8 -5.06 -1.08 -5.86
C PHE A 8 -3.53 -1.00 -5.71
N TYR A 9 -2.99 -1.45 -4.57
CA TYR A 9 -1.56 -1.40 -4.31
C TYR A 9 -0.78 -2.35 -5.24
N GLU A 10 -1.30 -3.54 -5.50
CA GLU A 10 -0.72 -4.51 -6.44
C GLU A 10 -0.68 -3.95 -7.87
N ALA A 11 -1.76 -3.29 -8.33
CA ALA A 11 -1.82 -2.68 -9.67
C ALA A 11 -0.85 -1.50 -9.83
N LEU A 12 -0.51 -0.81 -8.75
CA LEU A 12 0.53 0.21 -8.72
C LEU A 12 1.96 -0.37 -8.64
N GLY A 13 2.11 -1.70 -8.69
CA GLY A 13 3.41 -2.38 -8.60
C GLY A 13 3.90 -2.59 -7.15
N GLY A 14 3.05 -2.35 -6.16
CA GLY A 14 3.39 -2.56 -4.76
C GLY A 14 3.51 -4.04 -4.43
N ARG A 15 4.56 -4.41 -3.70
CA ARG A 15 4.79 -5.77 -3.20
C ARG A 15 4.38 -5.87 -1.74
N LEU A 16 3.65 -6.92 -1.39
CA LEU A 16 3.34 -7.21 0.01
C LEU A 16 4.64 -7.54 0.75
N LEU A 17 4.96 -6.76 1.77
CA LEU A 17 6.17 -6.94 2.58
C LEU A 17 5.87 -7.65 3.89
N ARG A 18 4.72 -7.34 4.50
CA ARG A 18 4.32 -7.86 5.80
C ARG A 18 2.80 -7.79 5.95
N SER A 19 2.27 -8.71 6.75
CA SER A 19 0.95 -8.55 7.36
C SER A 19 1.05 -8.84 8.85
N GLN A 20 0.14 -8.25 9.62
CA GLN A 20 0.05 -8.50 11.06
C GLN A 20 -1.35 -8.20 11.61
N PRO A 21 -1.75 -8.86 12.71
CA PRO A 21 -2.99 -8.51 13.39
C PRO A 21 -2.85 -7.18 14.14
N ILE A 22 -3.86 -6.33 14.02
CA ILE A 22 -4.01 -5.08 14.78
C ILE A 22 -5.40 -5.00 15.41
N THR A 23 -5.56 -4.22 16.48
CA THR A 23 -6.87 -3.97 17.10
C THR A 23 -7.36 -2.57 16.78
N VAL A 24 -8.54 -2.46 16.17
CA VAL A 24 -9.21 -1.19 15.86
C VAL A 24 -10.63 -1.24 16.39
N GLY A 25 -10.98 -0.33 17.30
CA GLY A 25 -12.33 -0.28 17.90
C GLY A 25 -12.75 -1.59 18.58
N GLY A 26 -11.81 -2.29 19.23
CA GLY A 26 -12.07 -3.58 19.90
C GLY A 26 -12.20 -4.78 18.96
N LYS A 27 -12.02 -4.61 17.65
CA LYS A 27 -12.01 -5.69 16.66
C LYS A 27 -10.58 -5.96 16.21
N THR A 28 -10.23 -7.24 16.10
CA THR A 28 -8.96 -7.66 15.49
C THR A 28 -9.10 -7.70 13.97
N LEU A 29 -8.23 -6.99 13.28
CA LEU A 29 -8.17 -6.88 11.82
C LEU A 29 -6.77 -7.24 11.34
N GLU A 30 -6.64 -7.68 10.09
CA GLU A 30 -5.34 -7.91 9.47
C GLU A 30 -4.87 -6.63 8.76
N GLU A 31 -3.75 -6.07 9.21
CA GLU A 31 -3.02 -4.99 8.55
C GLU A 31 -2.07 -5.56 7.50
N TRP A 32 -2.00 -4.92 6.33
CA TRP A 32 -1.15 -5.33 5.21
C TRP A 32 -0.26 -4.16 4.79
N ALA A 33 1.05 -4.37 4.77
CA ALA A 33 2.03 -3.36 4.37
C ALA A 33 2.58 -3.67 2.97
N TYR A 34 2.40 -2.73 2.05
CA TYR A 34 2.92 -2.80 0.68
C TYR A 34 4.07 -1.80 0.49
N GLY A 35 5.07 -2.19 -0.29
CA GLY A 35 6.23 -1.34 -0.60
C GLY A 35 6.65 -1.40 -2.06
N TRP A 36 7.43 -0.40 -2.46
CA TRP A 36 8.01 -0.23 -3.79
C TRP A 36 9.51 -0.06 -3.68
N ASP A 37 10.25 -0.49 -4.70
CA ASP A 37 11.70 -0.22 -4.78
C ASP A 37 11.98 1.29 -4.89
N ASP A 38 11.12 2.02 -5.62
CA ASP A 38 11.10 3.49 -5.64
C ASP A 38 9.65 4.01 -5.79
N ILE A 39 9.15 4.66 -4.74
CA ILE A 39 7.76 5.16 -4.69
C ILE A 39 7.58 6.48 -5.46
N ARG A 40 8.65 7.19 -5.81
CA ARG A 40 8.58 8.54 -6.42
C ARG A 40 7.91 8.53 -7.80
N HIS A 41 8.02 7.41 -8.52
CA HIS A 41 7.34 7.23 -9.81
C HIS A 41 5.82 7.34 -9.71
N LEU A 42 5.23 7.07 -8.55
CA LEU A 42 3.79 7.21 -8.31
C LEU A 42 3.37 8.65 -8.01
N ALA A 43 4.30 9.50 -7.56
CA ALA A 43 4.00 10.86 -7.11
C ALA A 43 3.77 11.84 -8.28
N GLY A 44 3.76 11.38 -9.53
CA GLY A 44 3.55 12.19 -10.72
C GLY A 44 4.48 13.39 -10.73
N HIS A 45 5.75 13.20 -11.09
CA HIS A 45 6.74 14.27 -11.17
C HIS A 45 6.24 15.43 -12.06
N THR A 46 5.53 16.39 -11.47
CA THR A 46 5.41 17.75 -11.99
C THR A 46 6.66 18.48 -11.54
N GLY A 47 7.80 18.07 -12.08
CA GLY A 47 9.00 18.88 -11.99
C GLY A 47 8.85 20.03 -12.98
N THR A 48 8.21 21.14 -12.58
CA THR A 48 8.41 22.41 -13.27
C THR A 48 9.87 22.77 -13.09
N ARG A 49 10.65 22.50 -14.13
CA ARG A 49 12.04 22.89 -14.24
C ARG A 49 12.03 24.38 -14.59
N LEU A 50 12.30 25.24 -13.61
CA LEU A 50 12.74 26.62 -13.82
C LEU A 50 14.16 26.63 -14.41
#